data_AF-A0A538EAI1-F1
#
_entry.id   AF-A0A538EAI1-F1
#
_cell.length_a   1.000
_cell.length_b   1.000
_cell.length_c   1.000
_cell.angle_alpha   90.00
_cell.angle_beta   90.00
_cell.angle_gamma   90.00
#
_symmetry.space_group_name_H-M   'P 1'
#
loop_
_entity.id
_entity.type
_entity.pdbx_description
1 polymer ?
#
loop_
_entity_poly.entity_id
_entity_poly.type
_entity_poly.pdbx_seq_one_letter_code
_entity_poly.pdbx_strand_id
1 'polypeptide(L)'
;MGAAALVVLVSGSGSNLQALLDACADPGYGARVVAVGADRDGIEGLTRAAKHDVPTFVHRVSDYPSRADWDRALTASVAAYEPDLVISAGFLKLVGPDFL
;
A
#
# COMPACT_ATOMS: atom_id res chain seq x y z
N MET A 1 21.79 -8.94 4.83
CA MET A 1 20.32 -8.97 4.71
C MET A 1 19.94 -7.88 3.72
N GLY A 2 19.03 -8.16 2.77
CA GLY A 2 18.54 -7.15 1.83
C GLY A 2 17.64 -6.12 2.53
N ALA A 3 17.32 -5.01 1.84
CA ALA A 3 16.33 -4.05 2.35
C ALA A 3 14.94 -4.70 2.35
N ALA A 4 14.17 -4.51 3.43
CA ALA A 4 12.83 -5.05 3.55
C ALA A 4 11.87 -4.42 2.53
N ALA A 5 11.12 -5.24 1.80
CA ALA A 5 10.11 -4.81 0.85
C ALA A 5 8.80 -4.46 1.56
N LEU A 6 8.36 -3.21 1.40
CA LEU A 6 7.15 -2.67 2.04
C LEU A 6 6.03 -2.45 1.02
N VAL A 7 4.85 -2.99 1.29
CA VAL A 7 3.60 -2.53 0.67
C VAL A 7 2.88 -1.61 1.65
N VAL A 8 2.55 -0.39 1.24
CA VAL A 8 1.93 0.61 2.13
C VAL A 8 0.49 0.86 1.69
N LEU A 9 -0.47 0.72 2.62
CA LEU A 9 -1.90 0.93 2.35
C LEU A 9 -2.36 2.30 2.85
N VAL A 10 -3.13 3.03 2.03
CA VAL A 10 -3.57 4.41 2.30
C VAL A 10 -5.03 4.67 1.89
N SER A 11 -5.66 5.67 2.52
CA SER A 11 -7.02 6.11 2.17
C SER A 11 -7.17 7.63 2.02
N GLY A 12 -6.08 8.38 2.05
CA GLY A 12 -6.14 9.85 2.11
C GLY A 12 -4.80 10.55 1.84
N SER A 13 -4.47 11.54 2.67
CA SER A 13 -3.35 12.48 2.42
C SER A 13 -1.97 11.83 2.33
N GLY A 14 -1.77 10.66 2.96
CA GLY A 14 -0.55 9.89 2.89
C GLY A 14 0.64 10.51 3.63
N SER A 15 0.45 11.22 4.75
CA SER A 15 1.57 11.77 5.52
C SER A 15 2.52 10.70 6.07
N ASN A 16 1.98 9.59 6.57
CA ASN A 16 2.81 8.44 7.02
C ASN A 16 3.50 7.76 5.84
N LEU A 17 2.83 7.68 4.68
CA LEU A 17 3.47 7.22 3.44
C LEU A 17 4.64 8.14 3.06
N GLN A 18 4.47 9.47 3.12
CA GLN A 18 5.55 10.40 2.82
C GLN A 18 6.76 10.18 3.72
N ALA A 19 6.55 10.02 5.03
CA ALA A 19 7.63 9.75 5.97
C ALA A 19 8.39 8.45 5.65
N LEU A 20 7.68 7.40 5.23
CA LEU A 20 8.30 6.13 4.81
C LEU A 20 9.09 6.29 3.50
N LEU A 21 8.54 7.00 2.51
CA LEU A 21 9.23 7.28 1.24
C LEU A 21 10.52 8.08 1.49
N ASP A 22 10.43 9.13 2.31
CA ASP A 22 11.56 9.98 2.65
C ASP A 22 12.65 9.19 3.41
N ALA A 23 12.26 8.31 4.34
CA ALA A 23 13.20 7.46 5.06
C ALA A 23 13.86 6.42 4.14
N CYS A 24 13.10 5.79 3.24
CA CYS A 24 13.61 4.82 2.27
C CYS A 24 14.52 5.44 1.19
N ALA A 25 14.59 6.77 1.08
CA ALA A 25 15.54 7.44 0.20
C ALA A 25 16.99 7.26 0.67
N ASP A 26 17.22 6.95 1.95
CA ASP A 26 18.50 6.49 2.46
C ASP A 26 18.58 4.95 2.39
N PRO A 27 19.47 4.37 1.55
CA PRO A 27 19.67 2.93 1.51
C PRO A 27 20.04 2.31 2.87
N GLY A 28 20.60 3.10 3.79
CA GLY A 28 20.93 2.71 5.16
C GLY A 28 19.71 2.49 6.06
N TYR A 29 18.53 2.98 5.67
CA TYR A 29 17.28 2.75 6.41
C TYR A 29 16.88 1.27 6.44
N GLY A 30 17.32 0.49 5.44
CA GLY A 30 17.11 -0.96 5.41
C GLY A 30 15.71 -1.39 4.97
N ALA A 31 14.95 -0.50 4.34
CA ALA A 31 13.65 -0.82 3.74
C ALA A 31 13.42 -0.05 2.44
N ARG A 32 12.48 -0.55 1.62
CA ARG A 32 12.04 0.09 0.38
C ARG A 32 10.53 -0.08 0.23
N VAL A 33 9.83 1.01 -0.08
CA VAL A 33 8.43 0.93 -0.53
C VAL A 33 8.40 0.37 -1.95
N VAL A 34 7.81 -0.81 -2.12
CA VAL A 34 7.71 -1.50 -3.43
C VAL A 34 6.37 -1.26 -4.11
N ALA A 35 5.31 -0.98 -3.34
CA ALA A 35 4.03 -0.55 -3.88
C ALA A 35 3.19 0.21 -2.85
N VAL A 36 2.24 1.00 -3.34
CA VAL A 36 1.23 1.67 -2.53
C VAL A 36 -0.17 1.25 -2.97
N GLY A 37 -0.94 0.70 -2.04
CA GLY A 37 -2.34 0.32 -2.25
C GLY A 37 -3.30 1.36 -1.69
N ALA A 38 -4.40 1.65 -2.40
CA ALA A 38 -5.46 2.51 -1.89
C ALA A 38 -6.86 1.89 -2.00
N ASP A 39 -7.78 2.32 -1.16
CA ASP A 39 -9.20 1.94 -1.24
C ASP A 39 -10.06 2.92 -2.05
N ARG A 40 -9.46 3.97 -2.62
CA ARG A 40 -10.12 5.03 -3.38
C ARG A 40 -9.16 5.79 -4.28
N ASP A 41 -9.70 6.36 -5.36
CA ASP A 41 -8.97 7.19 -6.31
C ASP A 41 -8.80 8.63 -5.81
N GLY A 42 -7.95 9.39 -6.51
CA GLY A 42 -7.89 10.85 -6.37
C GLY A 42 -7.36 11.37 -5.04
N ILE A 43 -6.65 10.53 -4.26
CA ILE A 43 -6.05 10.91 -2.99
C ILE A 43 -4.60 11.35 -3.16
N GLU A 44 -4.15 12.28 -2.32
CA GLU A 44 -2.76 12.76 -2.34
C GLU A 44 -1.74 11.64 -2.07
N GLY A 45 -2.10 10.60 -1.31
CA GLY A 45 -1.22 9.44 -1.11
C GLY A 45 -0.79 8.76 -2.41
N LEU A 46 -1.67 8.64 -3.40
CA LEU A 46 -1.33 8.10 -4.73
C LEU A 46 -0.41 9.05 -5.49
N THR A 47 -0.68 10.36 -5.44
CA THR A 47 0.18 11.38 -6.02
C THR A 47 1.60 11.35 -5.44
N ARG A 48 1.73 11.12 -4.12
CA ARG A 48 3.03 11.00 -3.45
C ARG A 48 3.80 9.76 -3.92
N ALA A 49 3.14 8.61 -4.00
CA ALA A 49 3.75 7.39 -4.52
C ALA A 49 4.27 7.58 -5.95
N ALA A 50 3.45 8.17 -6.83
CA ALA A 50 3.83 8.44 -8.22
C ALA A 50 5.02 9.40 -8.34
N LYS A 51 5.11 10.44 -7.49
CA LYS A 51 6.26 11.37 -7.44
C LYS A 51 7.58 10.70 -7.04
N HIS A 52 7.51 9.53 -6.40
CA HIS A 52 8.66 8.73 -5.98
C HIS A 52 8.85 7.48 -6.87
N ASP A 53 8.19 7.44 -8.04
CA ASP A 53 8.24 6.32 -8.98
C ASP A 53 7.83 4.96 -8.36
N VAL A 54 6.97 5.00 -7.33
CA VAL A 54 6.46 3.79 -6.67
C VAL A 54 5.17 3.34 -7.35
N PRO A 55 5.08 2.06 -7.78
CA PRO A 55 3.86 1.49 -8.32
C PRO A 55 2.67 1.64 -7.39
N THR A 56 1.48 1.86 -7.96
CA THR A 56 0.24 1.99 -7.20
C THR A 56 -0.84 1.05 -7.71
N PHE A 57 -1.75 0.64 -6.84
CA PHE A 57 -2.98 -0.05 -7.20
C PHE A 57 -4.14 0.47 -6.34
N VAL A 58 -5.36 0.39 -6.87
CA VAL A 58 -6.56 0.85 -6.18
C VAL A 58 -7.61 -0.24 -6.20
N HIS A 59 -8.16 -0.56 -5.03
CA HIS A 59 -9.28 -1.48 -4.85
C HIS A 59 -10.40 -0.78 -4.08
N ARG A 60 -11.38 -0.22 -4.78
CA ARG A 60 -12.55 0.38 -4.13
C ARG A 60 -13.54 -0.69 -3.77
N VAL A 61 -14.03 -0.70 -2.54
CA VAL A 61 -15.00 -1.71 -2.08
C VAL A 61 -16.25 -1.75 -2.96
N SER A 62 -16.68 -0.61 -3.49
CA SER A 62 -17.86 -0.49 -4.38
C SER A 62 -17.70 -1.16 -5.74
N ASP A 63 -16.46 -1.47 -6.15
CA ASP A 63 -16.20 -2.10 -7.45
C ASP A 63 -16.35 -3.62 -7.41
N TYR A 64 -16.61 -4.18 -6.23
CA TYR A 64 -16.70 -5.63 -6.01
C TYR A 64 -18.12 -6.04 -5.61
N PRO A 65 -18.58 -7.22 -6.07
CA PRO A 65 -19.93 -7.72 -5.78
C PRO A 65 -20.10 -8.09 -4.30
N SER A 66 -19.01 -8.38 -3.58
CA SER A 66 -19.02 -8.58 -2.14
C SER A 66 -17.75 -8.06 -1.48
N ARG A 67 -17.82 -7.89 -0.16
CA ARG A 67 -16.65 -7.56 0.65
C ARG A 67 -15.56 -8.62 0.59
N ALA A 68 -15.94 -9.90 0.49
CA ALA A 68 -14.98 -11.00 0.41
C ALA A 68 -14.25 -11.00 -0.94
N ASP A 69 -14.93 -10.62 -2.03
CA ASP A 69 -14.29 -10.46 -3.34
C ASP A 69 -13.28 -9.32 -3.35
N TRP A 70 -13.61 -8.20 -2.69
CA TRP A 70 -12.67 -7.10 -2.47
C TRP A 70 -11.45 -7.52 -1.65
N ASP A 71 -11.66 -8.28 -0.57
CA ASP A 71 -10.59 -8.74 0.32
C ASP A 71 -9.60 -9.65 -0.41
N ARG A 72 -10.10 -10.61 -1.20
CA ARG A 72 -9.27 -11.45 -2.06
C ARG A 72 -8.50 -10.66 -3.11
N ALA A 73 -9.14 -9.68 -3.74
CA ALA A 73 -8.48 -8.86 -4.75
C ALA A 73 -7.36 -8.01 -4.14
N LEU A 74 -7.62 -7.37 -3.00
CA LEU A 74 -6.60 -6.63 -2.25
C LEU A 74 -5.44 -7.55 -1.83
N THR A 75 -5.75 -8.72 -1.27
CA THR A 75 -4.76 -9.72 -0.85
C THR A 75 -3.89 -10.16 -2.02
N ALA A 76 -4.50 -10.52 -3.16
CA ALA A 76 -3.76 -10.96 -4.34
C ALA A 76 -2.81 -9.87 -4.88
N SER A 77 -3.27 -8.62 -4.95
CA SER A 77 -2.43 -7.50 -5.38
C SER A 77 -1.29 -7.25 -4.42
N VAL A 78 -1.51 -7.29 -3.10
CA VAL A 78 -0.43 -7.14 -2.11
C VAL A 78 0.58 -8.28 -2.22
N ALA A 79 0.11 -9.54 -2.29
CA ALA A 79 0.96 -10.72 -2.37
C ALA A 79 1.82 -10.75 -3.65
N ALA A 80 1.31 -10.20 -4.76
CA ALA A 80 2.05 -10.13 -6.03
C ALA A 80 3.33 -9.26 -5.97
N TYR A 81 3.45 -8.38 -4.97
CA TYR A 81 4.67 -7.61 -4.72
C TYR A 81 5.65 -8.31 -3.76
N GLU A 82 5.32 -9.52 -3.28
CA GLU A 82 6.14 -10.31 -2.35
C GLU A 82 6.68 -9.49 -1.16
N PRO A 83 5.83 -8.73 -0.42
CA PRO A 83 6.32 -7.88 0.65
C PRO A 83 6.81 -8.67 1.86
N ASP A 84 7.86 -8.16 2.51
CA ASP A 84 8.25 -8.59 3.85
C ASP A 84 7.29 -8.01 4.90
N LEU A 85 6.78 -6.79 4.65
CA LEU A 85 5.88 -6.07 5.55
C LEU A 85 4.77 -5.35 4.78
N VAL A 86 3.57 -5.42 5.33
CA VAL A 86 2.43 -4.58 4.93
C VAL A 86 2.21 -3.51 5.99
N ILE A 87 2.23 -2.24 5.58
CA ILE A 87 2.08 -1.10 6.48
C ILE A 87 0.71 -0.44 6.27
N SER A 88 -0.14 -0.45 7.30
CA SER A 88 -1.37 0.34 7.33
C SER A 88 -1.05 1.80 7.68
N ALA A 89 -0.98 2.68 6.68
CA ALA A 89 -0.58 4.08 6.82
C ALA A 89 -1.79 5.02 6.65
N GLY A 90 -2.76 4.90 7.56
CA GLY A 90 -4.03 5.62 7.45
C GLY A 90 -5.00 4.96 6.46
N PHE A 91 -4.94 3.63 6.34
CA PHE A 91 -5.91 2.83 5.61
C PHE A 91 -7.19 2.67 6.45
N LEU A 92 -8.34 3.01 5.86
CA LEU A 92 -9.63 3.11 6.56
C LEU A 92 -10.58 1.95 6.28
N LYS A 93 -10.06 0.84 5.75
CA LYS A 93 -10.79 -0.41 5.58
C LYS A 93 -10.19 -1.48 6.47
N LEU A 94 -11.05 -2.29 7.08
CA LEU A 94 -10.59 -3.49 7.75
C LEU A 94 -10.11 -4.48 6.68
N VAL A 95 -8.97 -5.10 6.90
CA VAL A 95 -8.58 -6.27 6.12
C VAL A 95 -9.32 -7.48 6.65
N GLY A 96 -9.71 -8.40 5.77
CA GLY A 96 -10.41 -9.62 6.13
C GLY A 96 -9.45 -10.78 6.38
N PRO A 97 -9.99 -11.97 6.68
CA PRO A 97 -9.20 -13.15 7.02
C PRO A 97 -8.29 -13.65 5.90
N ASP A 98 -8.62 -13.41 4.63
CA ASP A 98 -7.77 -13.85 3.52
C ASP A 98 -6.46 -13.05 3.48
N PHE A 99 -6.44 -11.86 4.08
CA PHE A 99 -5.30 -10.95 4.14
C PHE A 99 -4.34 -11.21 5.31
N LEU A 100 -4.81 -11.84 6.39
CA LEU A 100 -4.11 -12.02 7.67
C LEU A 100 -3.47 -13.41 7.79
#